data_AF-A0A2P6RK24-F1
#
_entry.id   AF-A0A2P6RK24-F1
#
_cell.length_a   1.000
_cell.length_b   1.000
_cell.length_c   1.000
_cell.angle_alpha   90.00
_cell.angle_beta   90.00
_cell.angle_gamma   90.00
#
_symmetry.space_group_name_H-M   'P 1'
#
loop_
_entity.id
_entity.type
_entity.pdbx_description
1 polymer ?
#
loop_
_entity_poly.entity_id
_entity_poly.type
_entity_poly.pdbx_seq_one_letter_code
_entity_poly.pdbx_strand_id
1 'polypeptide(L)'
;MCEVLKPKAHLCHSRSTFSVLSFIKKKKNKTFSVLSRYMATPSTLTYSDYVDQHLMKENVLSEAAIAGHRGEIWAQTSGFPRFPDAEIRNIMQEFDKPGTHRVLSCGGTDHVVVQSIPRILIRTQLPGTDGGVIIMKTIQLLLIGTYNSNPTRSSTIVEDLGNFFVCNGL
;
A
#
# COMPACT_ATOMS: atom_id res chain seq x y z
N MET A 1 18.32 -21.47 -55.52
CA MET A 1 17.40 -21.44 -56.68
C MET A 1 16.81 -22.83 -56.84
N CYS A 2 15.50 -22.88 -57.11
CA CYS A 2 14.70 -24.03 -57.57
C CYS A 2 14.43 -25.14 -56.54
N GLU A 3 13.20 -25.34 -56.05
CA GLU A 3 11.95 -25.86 -56.68
C GLU A 3 11.76 -27.36 -56.41
N VAL A 4 10.55 -27.86 -56.71
CA VAL A 4 10.05 -29.25 -56.69
C VAL A 4 9.23 -29.57 -55.42
N LEU A 5 7.92 -29.26 -55.32
CA LEU A 5 6.72 -29.74 -56.04
C LEU A 5 6.41 -31.24 -55.94
N LYS A 6 5.43 -31.57 -55.05
CA LYS A 6 4.22 -32.43 -55.23
C LYS A 6 4.48 -33.94 -55.55
N PRO A 7 3.51 -34.89 -55.51
CA PRO A 7 2.06 -34.74 -55.80
C PRO A 7 1.02 -35.71 -55.16
N LYS A 8 -0.27 -35.45 -55.49
CA LYS A 8 -1.39 -36.39 -55.78
C LYS A 8 -1.93 -37.26 -54.61
N ALA A 9 -3.23 -37.60 -54.49
CA ALA A 9 -4.32 -37.64 -55.45
C ALA A 9 -5.70 -37.91 -54.79
N HIS A 10 -6.73 -37.51 -55.54
CA HIS A 10 -8.03 -38.18 -55.79
C HIS A 10 -9.21 -38.16 -54.81
N LEU A 11 -10.36 -37.86 -55.44
CA LEU A 11 -11.72 -37.69 -54.95
C LEU A 11 -12.41 -39.01 -54.56
N CYS A 12 -13.40 -38.93 -53.68
CA CYS A 12 -14.58 -39.79 -53.74
C CYS A 12 -15.84 -39.02 -53.30
N HIS A 13 -16.86 -39.00 -54.16
CA HIS A 13 -18.24 -38.64 -53.83
C HIS A 13 -18.89 -39.76 -53.01
N SER A 14 -19.78 -39.43 -52.07
CA SER A 14 -21.10 -40.06 -51.96
C SER A 14 -21.96 -39.39 -50.88
N ARG A 15 -23.24 -39.25 -51.22
CA ARG A 15 -24.36 -38.81 -50.38
C ARG A 15 -24.57 -39.78 -49.21
N SER A 16 -25.08 -39.31 -48.07
CA SER A 16 -26.30 -39.89 -47.46
C SER A 16 -26.69 -39.17 -46.15
N THR A 17 -27.93 -38.70 -46.13
CA THR A 17 -28.92 -38.73 -45.03
C THR A 17 -28.54 -38.23 -43.64
N PHE A 18 -29.17 -37.11 -43.29
CA PHE A 18 -29.66 -36.82 -41.94
C PHE A 18 -30.34 -38.03 -41.29
N SER A 19 -29.96 -38.39 -40.06
CA SER A 19 -30.92 -38.76 -39.02
C SER A 19 -30.27 -38.73 -37.62
N VAL A 20 -30.65 -37.67 -36.89
CA VAL A 20 -31.10 -37.58 -35.49
C VAL A 20 -30.61 -38.60 -34.43
N LEU A 21 -30.41 -38.03 -33.24
CA LEU A 21 -30.28 -38.64 -31.90
C LEU A 21 -28.87 -38.99 -31.43
N SER A 22 -28.21 -38.01 -30.83
CA SER A 22 -27.50 -38.25 -29.56
C SER A 22 -27.53 -37.01 -28.69
N PHE A 23 -28.33 -37.17 -27.65
CA PHE A 23 -28.66 -36.27 -26.57
C PHE A 23 -27.46 -36.19 -25.61
N ILE A 24 -26.67 -35.11 -25.62
CA ILE A 24 -25.78 -34.79 -24.50
C ILE A 24 -25.96 -33.31 -24.14
N LYS A 25 -26.91 -33.07 -23.23
CA LYS A 25 -27.04 -31.81 -22.49
C LYS A 25 -25.76 -31.57 -21.70
N LYS A 26 -24.94 -30.61 -22.15
CA LYS A 26 -23.81 -30.06 -21.41
C LYS A 26 -24.33 -29.22 -20.25
N LYS A 27 -24.61 -29.87 -19.11
CA LYS A 27 -25.00 -29.24 -17.85
C LYS A 27 -23.77 -28.49 -17.31
N LYS A 28 -23.67 -27.19 -17.60
CA LYS A 28 -22.69 -26.31 -16.93
C LYS A 28 -23.16 -26.11 -15.50
N ASN A 29 -22.52 -26.80 -14.57
CA ASN A 29 -22.70 -26.61 -13.13
C ASN A 29 -22.21 -25.20 -12.75
N LYS A 30 -23.09 -24.20 -12.83
CA LYS A 30 -22.94 -22.92 -12.15
C LYS A 30 -23.70 -22.99 -10.83
N THR A 31 -23.10 -23.66 -9.86
CA THR A 31 -23.39 -23.47 -8.43
C THR A 31 -22.13 -22.87 -7.82
N PHE A 32 -21.90 -21.59 -8.10
CA PHE A 32 -20.86 -20.81 -7.42
C PHE A 32 -21.56 -20.07 -6.27
N SER A 33 -21.53 -20.74 -5.12
CA SER A 33 -21.59 -20.21 -3.76
C SER A 33 -22.11 -18.77 -3.58
N VAL A 34 -23.42 -18.62 -3.41
CA VAL A 34 -24.02 -17.46 -2.73
C VAL A 34 -24.00 -17.74 -1.23
N LEU A 35 -22.81 -17.79 -0.61
CA LEU A 35 -22.64 -17.93 0.84
C LEU A 35 -21.24 -17.46 1.28
N SER A 36 -20.84 -16.26 0.86
CA SER A 36 -19.77 -15.53 1.57
C SER A 36 -20.39 -14.41 2.41
N ARG A 37 -21.35 -14.77 3.26
CA ARG A 37 -21.52 -14.07 4.54
C ARG A 37 -20.36 -14.56 5.41
N TYR A 38 -19.18 -13.98 5.22
CA TYR A 38 -18.14 -14.11 6.21
C TYR A 38 -18.66 -13.36 7.44
N MET A 39 -19.10 -14.12 8.43
CA MET A 39 -19.25 -13.68 9.79
C MET A 39 -17.89 -13.12 10.22
N ALA A 40 -17.71 -11.81 10.10
CA ALA A 40 -16.60 -11.12 10.70
C ALA A 40 -16.82 -11.21 12.22
N THR A 41 -16.12 -12.15 12.86
CA THR A 41 -15.88 -12.07 14.30
C THR A 41 -15.28 -10.69 14.60
N PRO A 42 -15.44 -10.13 15.82
CA PRO A 42 -14.67 -8.97 16.22
C PRO A 42 -13.21 -9.40 16.30
N SER A 43 -12.53 -9.33 15.16
CA SER A 43 -11.11 -9.52 15.03
C SER A 43 -10.48 -8.37 15.77
N THR A 44 -9.61 -8.68 16.72
CA THR A 44 -8.67 -7.71 17.24
C THR A 44 -7.94 -7.12 16.03
N LEU A 45 -8.18 -5.83 15.73
CA LEU A 45 -7.54 -5.16 14.61
C LEU A 45 -6.02 -5.27 14.76
N THR A 46 -5.35 -5.73 13.71
CA THR A 46 -3.88 -5.78 13.66
C THR A 46 -3.31 -4.45 13.21
N TYR A 47 -2.02 -4.20 13.43
CA TYR A 47 -1.35 -2.98 12.94
C TYR A 47 -1.47 -2.82 11.42
N SER A 48 -1.45 -3.91 10.67
CA SER A 48 -1.69 -3.89 9.23
C SER A 48 -3.10 -3.42 8.88
N ASP A 49 -4.12 -3.83 9.64
CA ASP A 49 -5.49 -3.35 9.45
C ASP A 49 -5.60 -1.84 9.71
N TYR A 50 -4.84 -1.29 10.67
CA TYR A 50 -4.80 0.16 10.90
C TYR A 50 -4.19 0.91 9.70
N VAL A 51 -3.12 0.38 9.10
CA VAL A 51 -2.53 0.97 7.89
C VAL A 51 -3.56 0.95 6.74
N ASP A 52 -4.17 -0.20 6.47
CA ASP A 52 -5.07 -0.35 5.32
C ASP A 52 -6.41 0.38 5.51
N GLN A 53 -7.01 0.29 6.70
CA GLN A 53 -8.36 0.81 6.96
C GLN A 53 -8.38 2.28 7.41
N HIS A 54 -7.27 2.82 7.94
CA HIS A 54 -7.21 4.21 8.41
C HIS A 54 -6.26 5.06 7.56
N LEU A 55 -4.99 4.66 7.41
CA LEU A 55 -4.02 5.46 6.65
C LEU A 55 -4.31 5.44 5.15
N MET A 56 -4.63 4.27 4.59
CA MET A 56 -4.88 4.12 3.14
C MET A 56 -6.35 4.32 2.74
N LYS A 57 -7.24 4.65 3.70
CA LYS A 57 -8.70 4.75 3.49
C LYS A 57 -9.11 5.64 2.33
N GLU A 58 -8.47 6.81 2.21
CA GLU A 58 -8.84 7.84 1.25
C GLU A 58 -7.92 7.91 0.03
N ASN A 59 -6.91 7.01 -0.06
CA ASN A 59 -5.86 7.04 -1.10
C ASN A 59 -5.20 8.42 -1.28
N VAL A 60 -5.14 9.22 -0.21
CA VAL A 60 -4.47 10.53 -0.19
C VAL A 60 -2.97 10.35 0.10
N LEU A 61 -2.65 9.44 1.02
CA LEU A 61 -1.29 8.98 1.26
C LEU A 61 -0.86 8.03 0.14
N SER A 62 0.39 8.17 -0.29
CA SER A 62 1.00 7.30 -1.30
C SER A 62 1.49 6.00 -0.67
N GLU A 63 2.23 6.11 0.44
CA GLU A 63 2.70 4.98 1.22
C GLU A 63 2.63 5.33 2.71
N ALA A 64 2.50 4.31 3.57
CA ALA A 64 2.42 4.52 5.00
C ALA A 64 3.03 3.35 5.78
N ALA A 65 3.56 3.64 6.96
CA ALA A 65 4.09 2.64 7.87
C ALA A 65 3.92 3.04 9.34
N ILE A 66 3.80 2.02 10.18
CA ILE A 66 3.88 2.09 11.63
C ILE A 66 5.18 1.41 12.01
N ALA A 67 6.07 2.16 12.65
CA ALA A 67 7.36 1.69 13.14
C ALA A 67 7.49 1.95 14.65
N GLY A 68 8.36 1.23 15.34
CA GLY A 68 8.79 1.58 16.69
C GLY A 68 9.86 2.69 16.67
N HIS A 69 10.16 3.28 17.83
CA HIS A 69 11.14 4.38 17.94
C HIS A 69 12.57 4.02 17.50
N ARG A 70 12.87 2.72 17.35
CA ARG A 70 14.16 2.21 16.86
C ARG A 70 14.15 1.90 15.36
N GLY A 71 13.06 2.14 14.65
CA GLY A 71 12.92 1.82 13.22
C GLY A 71 12.44 0.40 12.93
N GLU A 72 12.04 -0.36 13.96
CA GLU A 72 11.38 -1.66 13.78
C GLU A 72 10.04 -1.47 13.07
N ILE A 73 9.81 -2.16 11.95
CA ILE A 73 8.54 -2.03 11.22
C ILE A 73 7.51 -2.98 11.83
N TRP A 74 6.37 -2.43 12.25
CA TRP A 74 5.24 -3.20 12.79
C TRP A 74 4.19 -3.45 11.72
N ALA A 75 3.96 -2.47 10.85
CA ALA A 75 3.13 -2.57 9.66
C ALA A 75 3.58 -1.57 8.60
N GLN A 76 3.46 -1.91 7.32
CA GLN A 76 3.80 -1.03 6.21
C GLN A 76 2.99 -1.39 4.96
N THR A 77 2.83 -0.42 4.08
CA THR A 77 2.36 -0.65 2.71
C THR A 77 3.45 -1.27 1.84
N SER A 78 3.06 -1.88 0.71
CA SER A 78 3.98 -2.63 -0.16
C SER A 78 5.04 -1.78 -0.85
N GLY A 79 4.80 -0.48 -1.07
CA GLY A 79 5.74 0.43 -1.72
C GLY A 79 6.51 1.31 -0.74
N PHE A 80 6.37 1.10 0.57
CA PHE A 80 7.03 1.93 1.57
C PHE A 80 8.56 1.80 1.49
N PRO A 81 9.30 2.91 1.36
CA PRO A 81 10.76 2.86 1.26
C PRO A 81 11.38 2.43 2.58
N ARG A 82 12.56 1.79 2.52
CA ARG A 82 13.28 1.36 3.72
C ARG A 82 14.02 2.53 4.37
N PHE A 83 13.78 2.75 5.66
CA PHE A 83 14.50 3.74 6.46
C PHE A 83 15.68 3.07 7.16
N PRO A 84 16.94 3.42 6.85
CA PRO A 84 18.09 2.96 7.61
C PRO A 84 18.11 3.58 9.02
N ASP A 85 18.73 2.89 9.98
CA ASP A 85 18.80 3.31 11.38
C ASP A 85 19.40 4.72 11.57
N ALA A 86 20.28 5.15 10.67
CA ALA A 86 20.84 6.50 10.68
C ALA A 86 19.78 7.58 10.47
N GLU A 87 18.83 7.36 9.55
CA GLU A 87 17.73 8.29 9.30
C GLU A 87 16.78 8.35 10.50
N ILE A 88 16.45 7.20 11.08
CA ILE A 88 15.60 7.13 12.27
C ILE A 88 16.23 7.89 13.45
N ARG A 89 17.55 7.78 13.64
CA ARG A 89 18.26 8.57 14.67
C ARG A 89 18.15 10.07 14.42
N ASN A 90 18.30 10.54 13.19
CA ASN A 90 18.18 11.96 12.85
C ASN A 90 16.75 12.47 13.08
N ILE A 91 15.74 11.69 12.71
CA ILE A 91 14.33 11.98 12.98
C ILE A 91 14.07 12.10 14.48
N MET A 92 14.60 11.16 15.28
CA MET A 92 14.45 11.19 16.74
C MET A 92 15.15 12.40 17.38
N GLN A 93 16.33 12.78 16.89
CA GLN A 93 17.01 14.00 17.34
C GLN A 93 16.21 15.27 17.03
N GLU A 94 15.56 15.32 15.86
CA GLU A 94 14.70 16.44 15.49
C GLU A 94 13.47 16.55 16.40
N PHE A 95 12.91 15.42 16.85
CA PHE A 95 11.82 15.43 17.85
C PHE A 95 12.27 15.93 19.23
N ASP A 96 13.50 15.62 19.64
CA ASP A 96 14.05 16.05 20.92
C ASP A 96 14.48 17.52 20.90
N LYS A 97 15.03 17.98 19.77
CA LYS A 97 15.45 19.36 19.56
C LYS A 97 14.99 19.84 18.18
N PRO A 98 13.78 20.44 18.09
CA PRO A 98 13.25 20.92 16.82
C PRO A 98 14.14 22.05 16.25
N GLY A 99 14.35 22.04 14.94
CA GLY A 99 15.21 22.97 14.22
C GLY A 99 16.69 22.59 14.20
N THR A 100 17.05 21.36 14.61
CA THR A 100 18.44 20.88 14.53
C THR A 100 18.82 20.55 13.10
N HIS A 101 17.90 19.92 12.36
CA HIS A 101 18.11 19.53 10.97
C HIS A 101 17.22 20.36 10.05
N ARG A 102 17.82 21.10 9.12
CA ARG A 102 17.07 21.78 8.04
C ARG A 102 16.57 20.79 6.98
N VAL A 103 17.33 19.72 6.77
CA VAL A 103 17.07 18.66 5.79
C VAL A 103 17.15 17.33 6.50
N LEU A 104 16.15 16.48 6.28
CA LEU A 104 16.06 15.11 6.79
C LEU A 104 16.02 14.14 5.62
N SER A 105 16.89 13.13 5.65
CA SER A 105 16.82 12.01 4.71
C SER A 105 15.73 11.04 5.18
N CYS A 106 14.76 10.76 4.32
CA CYS A 106 13.66 9.85 4.56
C CYS A 106 13.59 8.85 3.40
N GLY A 107 13.89 7.58 3.64
CA GLY A 107 13.89 6.54 2.62
C GLY A 107 14.95 6.77 1.53
N GLY A 108 16.11 7.34 1.90
CA GLY A 108 17.19 7.68 0.96
C GLY A 108 16.98 8.95 0.13
N THR A 109 15.91 9.71 0.38
CA THR A 109 15.66 11.00 -0.30
C THR A 109 15.69 12.14 0.71
N ASP A 110 16.34 13.24 0.36
CA ASP A 110 16.47 14.42 1.22
C ASP A 110 15.24 15.33 1.14
N HIS A 111 14.58 15.53 2.28
CA HIS A 111 13.40 16.35 2.41
C HIS A 111 13.69 17.57 3.29
N VAL A 112 13.11 18.71 2.95
CA VAL A 112 13.22 19.93 3.75
C VAL A 112 12.19 19.87 4.87
N VAL A 113 12.63 20.15 6.10
CA VAL A 113 11.72 20.24 7.25
C VAL A 113 10.92 21.53 7.14
N VAL A 114 9.60 21.42 7.03
CA VAL A 114 8.67 22.56 6.94
C VAL A 114 8.16 22.92 8.31
N GLN A 115 7.86 21.92 9.14
CA GLN A 115 7.38 22.13 10.49
C GLN A 115 7.87 21.03 11.41
N SER A 116 8.27 21.42 12.62
CA SER A 116 8.70 20.51 13.66
C SER A 116 8.02 20.93 14.97
N ILE A 117 7.12 20.09 15.46
CA ILE A 117 6.45 20.22 16.75
C ILE A 117 7.16 19.24 17.70
N PRO A 118 7.85 19.75 18.74
CA PRO A 118 8.65 18.92 19.61
C PRO A 118 7.83 17.76 20.21
N ARG A 119 8.42 16.56 20.16
CA ARG A 119 7.85 15.30 20.67
C ARG A 119 6.53 14.83 20.03
N ILE A 120 5.98 15.54 19.04
CA ILE A 120 4.65 15.20 18.48
C ILE A 120 4.74 14.96 16.98
N LEU A 121 5.12 15.97 16.19
CA LEU A 121 4.92 15.93 14.74
C LEU A 121 6.05 16.60 13.98
N ILE A 122 6.55 15.95 12.93
CA ILE A 122 7.47 16.54 11.95
C ILE A 122 6.80 16.44 10.58
N ARG A 123 6.77 17.56 9.87
CA ARG A 123 6.33 17.66 8.48
C ARG A 123 7.53 18.03 7.61
N THR A 124 7.76 17.20 6.60
CA THR A 124 8.81 17.41 5.61
C THR A 124 8.19 17.51 4.22
N GLN A 125 8.90 18.18 3.33
CA GLN A 125 8.50 18.39 1.94
C GLN A 125 9.69 18.14 1.02
N LEU A 126 9.46 17.49 -0.13
CA LEU A 126 10.48 17.36 -1.15
C LEU A 126 10.76 18.74 -1.79
N PRO A 127 12.03 19.08 -2.03
CA PRO A 127 12.36 20.34 -2.68
C PRO A 127 11.77 20.40 -4.10
N GLY A 128 10.99 21.44 -4.38
CA GLY A 128 10.42 21.70 -5.71
C GLY A 128 9.17 20.88 -6.07
N THR A 129 8.56 20.18 -5.11
CA THR A 129 7.30 19.44 -5.29
C THR A 129 6.35 19.62 -4.11
N ASP A 130 5.07 19.35 -4.32
CA ASP A 130 4.03 19.38 -3.26
C ASP A 130 3.95 18.09 -2.44
N GLY A 131 4.87 17.14 -2.71
CA GLY A 131 4.99 15.88 -2.00
C GLY A 131 5.90 15.98 -0.78
N GLY A 132 5.72 15.07 0.17
CA GLY A 132 6.43 15.09 1.43
C GLY A 132 6.22 13.85 2.29
N VAL A 133 6.80 13.90 3.48
CA VAL A 133 6.62 12.88 4.52
C VAL A 133 6.16 13.55 5.80
N ILE A 134 5.10 13.02 6.39
CA ILE A 134 4.61 13.38 7.71
C ILE A 134 5.00 12.27 8.66
N ILE A 135 5.59 12.65 9.79
CA ILE A 135 6.04 11.73 10.82
C ILE A 135 5.43 12.18 12.15
N MET A 136 4.61 11.33 12.76
CA MET A 136 4.06 11.56 14.09
C MET A 136 4.67 10.58 15.09
N LYS A 137 5.08 11.09 16.24
CA LYS A 137 5.60 10.30 17.36
C LYS A 137 4.50 10.07 18.38
N THR A 138 4.32 8.82 18.80
CA THR A 138 3.46 8.42 19.91
C THR A 138 4.33 7.94 21.09
N ILE A 139 3.72 7.31 22.10
CA ILE A 139 4.44 6.87 23.30
C ILE A 139 5.48 5.79 22.95
N GLN A 140 5.17 4.89 22.02
CA GLN A 140 6.01 3.75 21.63
C GLN A 140 6.22 3.64 20.12
N LEU A 141 5.35 4.27 19.32
CA LEU A 141 5.33 4.16 17.86
C LEU A 141 5.72 5.45 17.17
N LEU A 142 6.04 5.29 15.90
CA LEU A 142 6.37 6.29 14.92
C LEU A 142 5.49 6.01 13.70
N LEU A 143 4.58 6.93 13.41
CA LEU A 143 3.69 6.84 12.26
C LEU A 143 4.31 7.66 11.13
N ILE A 144 4.54 7.01 9.99
CA ILE A 144 5.15 7.63 8.83
C ILE A 144 4.15 7.55 7.68
N GLY A 145 3.80 8.69 7.10
CA GLY A 145 2.95 8.78 5.91
C GLY A 145 3.64 9.60 4.84
N THR A 146 3.82 9.03 3.65
CA THR A 146 4.30 9.75 2.47
C THR A 146 3.11 10.18 1.61
N TYR A 147 3.22 11.33 0.98
CA TYR A 147 2.17 11.87 0.12
C TYR A 147 2.79 12.60 -1.07
N ASN A 148 2.11 12.55 -2.21
CA ASN A 148 2.51 13.29 -3.41
C ASN A 148 1.76 14.62 -3.55
N SER A 149 0.60 14.77 -2.90
CA SER A 149 -0.25 15.95 -2.98
C SER A 149 -1.07 16.15 -1.70
N ASN A 150 -1.68 17.31 -1.53
CA ASN A 150 -2.62 17.63 -0.43
C ASN A 150 -2.03 17.44 0.99
N PRO A 151 -0.96 18.18 1.36
CA PRO A 151 -0.30 18.06 2.66
C PRO A 151 -1.27 18.18 3.84
N THR A 152 -2.25 19.09 3.75
CA THR A 152 -3.24 19.33 4.81
C THR A 152 -4.07 18.08 5.10
N ARG A 153 -4.60 17.42 4.06
CA ARG A 153 -5.46 16.25 4.23
C ARG A 153 -4.67 15.03 4.71
N SER A 154 -3.49 14.82 4.13
CA SER A 154 -2.55 13.77 4.56
C SER A 154 -2.19 13.90 6.04
N SER A 155 -1.96 15.13 6.50
CA SER A 155 -1.60 15.39 7.89
C SER A 155 -2.71 15.05 8.86
N THR A 156 -3.96 15.44 8.55
CA THR A 156 -5.12 15.11 9.39
C THR A 156 -5.27 13.59 9.56
N ILE A 157 -5.10 12.80 8.51
CA ILE A 157 -5.24 11.34 8.58
C ILE A 157 -4.19 10.71 9.50
N VAL A 158 -2.92 11.14 9.37
CA VAL A 158 -1.82 10.63 10.22
C VAL A 158 -2.00 11.07 11.67
N GLU A 159 -2.40 12.33 11.89
CA GLU A 159 -2.64 12.88 13.23
C GLU A 159 -3.81 12.22 13.94
N ASP A 160 -4.91 11.97 13.23
CA ASP A 160 -6.10 11.33 13.80
C ASP A 160 -5.77 9.93 14.32
N LEU A 161 -5.02 9.14 13.55
CA LEU A 161 -4.58 7.80 13.98
C LEU A 161 -3.55 7.87 15.10
N GLY A 162 -2.59 8.79 15.03
CA GLY A 162 -1.59 8.95 16.09
C GLY A 162 -2.22 9.40 17.41
N ASN A 163 -3.19 10.31 17.36
CA ASN A 163 -3.97 10.72 18.54
C ASN A 163 -4.75 9.55 19.13
N PHE A 164 -5.33 8.69 18.27
CA PHE A 164 -5.96 7.46 18.74
C PHE A 164 -4.97 6.56 19.49
N PHE A 165 -3.76 6.34 18.98
CA PHE A 165 -2.76 5.53 19.68
C PHE A 165 -2.31 6.14 21.00
N VAL A 166 -2.05 7.45 21.04
CA VAL A 166 -1.69 8.15 22.28
C VAL A 166 -2.80 8.02 23.34
N CYS A 167 -4.07 8.19 22.95
CA CYS A 167 -5.22 8.00 23.83
C CYS A 167 -5.36 6.57 24.36
N ASN A 168 -4.91 5.58 23.59
CA ASN A 168 -4.89 4.16 24.00
C ASN A 168 -3.59 3.76 24.72
N GLY A 169 -2.67 4.68 24.98
CA GLY A 169 -1.42 4.43 25.69
C GLY A 169 -0.30 3.83 24.83
N LEU A 170 -0.36 4.01 23.51
CA LEU A 170 0.63 3.57 22.51
C LEU A 170 1.44 4.73 21.93
#